data_AF-A0A3D4UI71-F1
#
_entry.id   AF-A0A3D4UI71-F1
#
_cell.length_a   1.000
_cell.length_b   1.000
_cell.length_c   1.000
_cell.angle_alpha   90.00
_cell.angle_beta   90.00
_cell.angle_gamma   90.00
#
_symmetry.space_group_name_H-M   'P 1'
#
loop_
_entity.id
_entity.type
_entity.pdbx_description
1 polymer ?
#
loop_
_entity_poly.entity_id
_entity_poly.type
_entity_poly.pdbx_seq_one_letter_code
_entity_poly.pdbx_strand_id
1 'polypeptide(L)'
;LARCHERQSKRLIINTPQRSLKSVCASVAFPAWVLGVRPESKIMCIAGHRTLAEEQHDLARRLMKHPRYRALFPHARVGESTGRLWLAQGGFRAALTPSDALTGLGADMIIIDDPQSAHDADDPQKGGSIRRWYDGNIYQRLDDKHEGVIIVVMQRLSHDDL
;
A
#
# COMPACT_ATOMS: atom_id res chain seq x y z
N LEU A 1 -5.90 5.80 -9.69
CA LEU A 1 -4.63 5.03 -9.73
C LEU A 1 -3.66 5.55 -10.80
N ALA A 2 -4.00 5.56 -12.11
CA ALA A 2 -3.12 6.12 -13.16
C ALA A 2 -2.65 7.56 -12.88
N ARG A 3 -3.58 8.48 -12.57
CA ARG A 3 -3.26 9.86 -12.15
C ARG A 3 -2.34 9.93 -10.92
N CYS A 4 -2.38 8.93 -10.04
CA CYS A 4 -1.49 8.86 -8.87
C CYS A 4 -0.08 8.43 -9.27
N HIS A 5 0.03 7.45 -10.17
CA HIS A 5 1.32 7.08 -10.76
C HIS A 5 1.95 8.31 -11.44
N GLU A 6 1.21 9.03 -12.27
CA GLU A 6 1.65 10.25 -12.98
C GLU A 6 1.85 11.48 -12.06
N ARG A 7 1.69 11.33 -10.74
CA ARG A 7 1.80 12.42 -9.74
C ARG A 7 0.81 13.59 -9.92
N GLN A 8 -0.18 13.45 -10.80
CA GLN A 8 -1.28 14.42 -10.97
C GLN A 8 -2.28 14.40 -9.81
N SER A 9 -2.37 13.28 -9.08
CA SER A 9 -3.20 13.14 -7.88
C SER A 9 -2.38 12.50 -6.76
N LYS A 10 -1.95 13.30 -5.80
CA LYS A 10 -1.02 12.88 -4.74
C LYS A 10 -1.73 12.32 -3.51
N ARG A 11 -3.01 12.65 -3.36
CA ARG A 11 -3.91 12.09 -2.33
C ARG A 11 -5.11 11.49 -3.04
N LEU A 12 -5.44 10.26 -2.72
CA LEU A 12 -6.60 9.56 -3.28
C LEU A 12 -7.26 8.73 -2.19
N ILE A 13 -8.57 8.85 -2.05
CA ILE A 13 -9.40 7.97 -1.22
C ILE A 13 -10.30 7.18 -2.16
N ILE A 14 -10.33 5.86 -2.00
CA ILE A 14 -11.19 4.94 -2.74
C ILE A 14 -12.12 4.28 -1.74
N ASN A 15 -13.37 4.77 -1.68
CA ASN A 15 -14.41 4.23 -0.83
C ASN A 15 -15.38 3.37 -1.64
N THR A 16 -15.25 2.05 -1.54
CA THR A 16 -16.14 1.11 -2.23
C THR A 16 -16.56 -0.04 -1.30
N PRO A 17 -17.73 -0.68 -1.54
CA PRO A 17 -18.19 -1.79 -0.72
C PRO A 17 -17.22 -2.98 -0.69
N GLN A 18 -17.39 -3.87 0.28
CA GLN A 18 -16.64 -5.13 0.34
C GLN A 18 -16.81 -5.94 -0.95
N ARG A 19 -15.83 -6.81 -1.23
CA ARG A 19 -15.84 -7.72 -2.38
C ARG A 19 -15.89 -7.03 -3.75
N SER A 20 -15.46 -5.77 -3.83
CA SER A 20 -15.36 -4.98 -5.07
C SER A 20 -14.00 -5.06 -5.76
N LEU A 21 -13.13 -5.99 -5.36
CA LEU A 21 -11.73 -6.13 -5.82
C LEU A 21 -10.82 -4.91 -5.56
N LYS A 22 -11.31 -3.89 -4.83
CA LYS A 22 -10.57 -2.67 -4.51
C LYS A 22 -9.15 -2.92 -3.98
N SER A 23 -9.02 -3.83 -3.03
CA SER A 23 -7.76 -4.19 -2.36
C SER A 23 -6.80 -4.93 -3.30
N VAL A 24 -7.33 -5.81 -4.16
CA VAL A 24 -6.52 -6.49 -5.20
C VAL A 24 -6.01 -5.47 -6.23
N CYS A 25 -6.86 -4.55 -6.68
CA CYS A 25 -6.46 -3.52 -7.62
C CYS A 25 -5.41 -2.58 -7.03
N ALA A 26 -5.64 -2.05 -5.83
CA ALA A 26 -4.81 -1.00 -5.25
C ALA A 26 -3.57 -1.51 -4.51
N SER A 27 -3.65 -2.62 -3.77
CA SER A 27 -2.59 -3.07 -2.86
C SER A 27 -1.75 -4.24 -3.40
N VAL A 28 -2.22 -4.85 -4.49
CA VAL A 28 -1.56 -5.98 -5.17
C VAL A 28 -1.15 -5.61 -6.59
N ALA A 29 -2.12 -5.41 -7.48
CA ALA A 29 -1.87 -5.25 -8.91
C ALA A 29 -1.19 -3.92 -9.24
N PHE A 30 -1.67 -2.82 -8.66
CA PHE A 30 -1.12 -1.50 -8.89
C PHE A 30 0.33 -1.33 -8.45
N PRO A 31 0.74 -1.67 -7.20
CA PRO A 31 2.15 -1.54 -6.80
C PRO A 31 3.07 -2.48 -7.58
N ALA A 32 2.61 -3.68 -7.94
CA ALA A 32 3.35 -4.56 -8.86
C ALA A 32 3.55 -3.86 -10.21
N TRP A 33 2.49 -3.32 -10.82
CA TRP A 33 2.60 -2.60 -12.09
C TRP A 33 3.51 -1.37 -12.00
N VAL A 34 3.42 -0.58 -10.92
CA VAL A 34 4.31 0.57 -10.69
C VAL A 34 5.77 0.14 -10.64
N LEU A 35 6.09 -0.94 -9.93
CA LEU A 35 7.46 -1.49 -9.91
C LEU A 35 7.92 -2.06 -11.26
N GLY A 36 6.99 -2.53 -12.09
CA GLY A 36 7.30 -2.95 -13.46
C GLY A 36 7.62 -1.80 -14.40
N VAL A 37 7.00 -0.63 -14.18
CA VAL A 37 7.19 0.58 -15.00
C VAL A 37 8.33 1.46 -14.48
N ARG A 38 8.47 1.58 -13.15
CA ARG A 38 9.48 2.36 -12.44
C ARG A 38 10.12 1.50 -11.33
N PRO A 39 11.11 0.67 -11.69
CA PRO A 39 11.69 -0.32 -10.79
C PRO A 39 12.49 0.25 -9.61
N GLU A 40 12.73 1.56 -9.58
CA GLU A 40 13.33 2.33 -8.50
C GLU A 40 12.31 2.78 -7.43
N SER A 41 11.01 2.65 -7.70
CA SER A 41 9.95 3.15 -6.80
C SER A 41 9.95 2.43 -5.45
N LYS A 42 9.79 3.19 -4.36
CA LYS A 42 9.64 2.66 -3.00
C LYS A 42 8.18 2.73 -2.56
N ILE A 43 7.56 1.59 -2.31
CA ILE A 43 6.13 1.49 -2.02
C ILE A 43 5.89 0.81 -0.68
N MET A 44 5.11 1.45 0.19
CA MET A 44 4.57 0.84 1.40
C MET A 44 3.10 0.48 1.19
N CYS A 45 2.75 -0.77 1.46
CA CYS A 45 1.37 -1.26 1.52
C CYS A 45 1.07 -1.59 2.98
N ILE A 46 0.16 -0.83 3.59
CA ILE A 46 -0.20 -0.94 4.99
C ILE A 46 -1.63 -1.46 5.07
N ALA A 47 -1.81 -2.68 5.56
CA ALA A 47 -3.12 -3.27 5.76
C ALA A 47 -3.54 -3.19 7.23
N GLY A 48 -4.84 -3.10 7.52
CA GLY A 48 -5.34 -2.96 8.89
C GLY A 48 -4.95 -4.08 9.86
N HIS A 49 -4.61 -5.27 9.35
CA HIS A 49 -4.16 -6.40 10.17
C HIS A 49 -3.15 -7.28 9.42
N ARG A 50 -2.38 -8.06 10.19
CA ARG A 50 -1.22 -8.81 9.70
C ARG A 50 -1.57 -9.85 8.65
N THR A 51 -2.64 -10.62 8.86
CA THR A 51 -3.09 -11.64 7.91
C THR A 51 -3.39 -11.02 6.54
N LEU A 52 -4.09 -9.88 6.49
CA LEU A 52 -4.37 -9.18 5.23
C LEU A 52 -3.10 -8.66 4.56
N ALA A 53 -2.15 -8.11 5.34
CA ALA A 53 -0.86 -7.65 4.81
C ALA A 53 -0.09 -8.81 4.14
N GLU A 54 -0.06 -9.97 4.79
CA GLU A 54 0.61 -11.18 4.31
C GLU A 54 -0.06 -11.77 3.07
N GLU A 55 -1.39 -11.88 3.06
CA GLU A 55 -2.16 -12.35 1.90
C GLU A 55 -1.93 -11.48 0.67
N GLN A 56 -2.04 -10.15 0.83
CA GLN A 56 -1.77 -9.21 -0.26
C GLN A 56 -0.32 -9.26 -0.73
N HIS A 57 0.62 -9.44 0.20
CA HIS A 57 2.02 -9.60 -0.11
C HIS A 57 2.28 -10.85 -0.95
N ASP A 58 1.70 -11.98 -0.57
CA ASP A 58 1.84 -13.22 -1.31
C ASP A 58 1.20 -13.16 -2.70
N LEU A 59 0.05 -12.50 -2.83
CA LEU A 59 -0.56 -12.27 -4.13
C LEU A 59 0.34 -11.40 -5.04
N ALA A 60 0.92 -10.33 -4.50
CA ALA A 60 1.82 -9.46 -5.26
C ALA A 60 3.08 -10.21 -5.68
N ARG A 61 3.66 -11.01 -4.78
CA ARG A 61 4.81 -11.87 -5.02
C ARG A 61 4.54 -12.89 -6.14
N ARG A 62 3.40 -13.59 -6.07
CA ARG A 62 2.97 -14.53 -7.12
C ARG A 62 2.78 -13.83 -8.45
N LEU A 63 2.13 -12.65 -8.46
CA LEU A 63 1.91 -11.85 -9.67
C LEU A 63 3.25 -11.45 -10.31
N MET A 64 4.17 -10.85 -9.54
CA MET A 64 5.46 -10.39 -10.08
C MET A 64 6.37 -11.54 -10.52
N LYS A 65 6.21 -12.73 -9.92
CA LYS A 65 6.92 -13.94 -10.36
C LYS A 65 6.27 -14.63 -11.56
N HIS A 66 5.05 -14.28 -11.94
CA HIS A 66 4.32 -14.94 -13.00
C HIS A 66 5.00 -14.71 -14.38
N PRO A 67 5.04 -15.72 -15.29
CA PRO A 67 5.66 -15.57 -16.60
C PRO A 67 5.14 -14.38 -17.42
N ARG A 68 3.81 -14.12 -17.38
CA ARG A 68 3.21 -12.96 -18.08
C ARG A 68 3.72 -11.62 -17.55
N TYR A 69 3.89 -11.49 -16.23
CA TYR A 69 4.45 -10.26 -15.66
C TYR A 69 5.92 -10.10 -16.10
N ARG A 70 6.70 -11.18 -16.06
CA ARG A 70 8.11 -11.16 -16.52
C ARG A 70 8.25 -10.91 -18.02
N ALA A 71 7.26 -11.27 -18.83
CA ALA A 71 7.23 -10.97 -20.25
C ALA A 71 6.99 -9.48 -20.50
N LEU A 72 6.14 -8.83 -19.70
CA LEU A 72 5.90 -7.39 -19.76
C LEU A 72 7.06 -6.58 -19.19
N PHE A 73 7.67 -7.05 -18.10
CA PHE A 73 8.75 -6.37 -17.39
C PHE A 73 9.96 -7.29 -17.17
N PRO A 74 10.76 -7.58 -18.23
CA PRO A 74 11.89 -8.51 -18.13
C PRO A 74 12.94 -8.12 -17.10
N HIS A 75 13.10 -6.81 -16.87
CA HIS A 75 14.07 -6.22 -15.93
C HIS A 75 13.64 -6.32 -14.46
N ALA A 76 12.34 -6.53 -14.18
CA ALA A 76 11.78 -6.56 -12.83
C ALA A 76 11.95 -7.94 -12.17
N ARG A 77 13.21 -8.35 -11.97
CA ARG A 77 13.55 -9.58 -11.25
C ARG A 77 13.46 -9.34 -9.74
N VAL A 78 12.52 -10.04 -9.11
CA VAL A 78 12.18 -9.84 -7.69
C VAL A 78 13.06 -10.68 -6.76
N GLY A 79 13.76 -10.00 -5.84
CA GLY A 79 14.23 -10.57 -4.59
C GLY A 79 13.15 -10.48 -3.51
N GLU A 80 13.14 -11.41 -2.56
CA GLU A 80 12.08 -11.50 -1.55
C GLU A 80 12.60 -11.87 -0.16
N SER A 81 11.93 -11.33 0.85
CA SER A 81 12.01 -11.71 2.26
C SER A 81 10.63 -11.54 2.89
N THR A 82 10.48 -11.91 4.17
CA THR A 82 9.22 -11.74 4.90
C THR A 82 8.73 -10.30 4.81
N GLY A 83 7.58 -10.09 4.15
CA GLY A 83 6.95 -8.78 4.03
C GLY A 83 7.64 -7.81 3.08
N ARG A 84 8.72 -8.17 2.38
CA ARG A 84 9.41 -7.27 1.44
C ARG A 84 9.77 -7.92 0.11
N LEU A 85 9.43 -7.23 -0.97
CA LEU A 85 9.88 -7.52 -2.34
C LEU A 85 10.78 -6.38 -2.78
N TRP A 86 11.91 -6.68 -3.44
CA TRP A 86 12.80 -5.65 -3.97
C TRP A 86 13.28 -5.99 -5.38
N LEU A 87 13.70 -4.95 -6.09
CA LEU A 87 14.31 -5.05 -7.40
C LEU A 87 15.78 -4.56 -7.33
N ALA A 88 16.59 -5.02 -8.28
CA ALA A 88 18.02 -4.65 -8.34
C ALA A 88 18.24 -3.14 -8.55
N GLN A 89 17.24 -2.45 -9.10
CA GLN A 89 17.24 -1.01 -9.34
C GLN A 89 16.98 -0.18 -8.07
N GLY A 90 16.78 -0.82 -6.91
CA GLY A 90 16.63 -0.17 -5.61
C GLY A 90 15.19 0.07 -5.15
N GLY A 91 14.20 -0.14 -6.02
CA GLY A 91 12.79 -0.08 -5.64
C GLY A 91 12.33 -1.30 -4.84
N PHE A 92 11.26 -1.11 -4.08
CA PHE A 92 10.71 -2.16 -3.25
C PHE A 92 9.21 -1.99 -2.99
N ARG A 93 8.58 -3.09 -2.59
CA ARG A 93 7.26 -3.12 -1.96
C ARG A 93 7.38 -3.72 -0.56
N ALA A 94 7.01 -2.96 0.46
CA ALA A 94 6.92 -3.44 1.85
C ALA A 94 5.44 -3.66 2.22
N ALA A 95 5.15 -4.75 2.90
CA ALA A 95 3.85 -5.06 3.48
C ALA A 95 3.92 -4.87 5.01
N LEU A 96 3.04 -4.04 5.54
CA LEU A 96 3.08 -3.51 6.90
C LEU A 96 1.67 -3.44 7.48
N THR A 97 1.61 -3.15 8.78
CA THR A 97 0.39 -2.87 9.54
C THR A 97 0.56 -1.57 10.33
N PRO A 98 -0.52 -0.93 10.83
CA PRO A 98 -0.41 0.27 11.66
C PRO A 98 0.45 0.10 12.92
N SER A 99 0.59 -1.14 13.43
CA SER A 99 1.41 -1.47 14.60
C SER A 99 2.88 -1.74 14.27
N ASP A 100 3.27 -1.82 13.00
CA ASP A 100 4.66 -2.00 12.61
C ASP A 100 5.46 -0.71 12.76
N ALA A 101 6.72 -0.83 13.16
CA ALA A 101 7.64 0.29 13.22
C ALA A 101 7.96 0.79 11.80
N LEU A 102 7.56 2.03 11.49
CA LEU A 102 7.84 2.68 10.20
C LEU A 102 9.20 3.41 10.18
N THR A 103 9.92 3.43 11.29
CA THR A 103 11.17 4.20 11.46
C THR A 103 12.25 3.75 10.48
N GLY A 104 12.87 4.71 9.78
CA GLY A 104 13.94 4.45 8.82
C GLY A 104 13.47 3.91 7.46
N LEU A 105 12.17 3.68 7.26
CA LEU A 105 11.60 3.34 5.96
C LEU A 105 10.97 4.58 5.35
N GLY A 106 11.41 4.92 4.14
CA GLY A 106 10.89 5.99 3.31
C GLY A 106 10.22 5.44 2.05
N ALA A 107 9.25 6.18 1.50
CA ALA A 107 8.45 5.73 0.36
C ALA A 107 8.12 6.87 -0.61
N ASP A 108 8.06 6.52 -1.88
CA ASP A 108 7.48 7.35 -2.94
C ASP A 108 5.95 7.29 -2.92
N MET A 109 5.41 6.15 -2.48
CA MET A 109 3.99 5.84 -2.48
C MET A 109 3.61 5.03 -1.25
N ILE A 110 2.56 5.44 -0.55
CA ILE A 110 1.97 4.73 0.57
C ILE A 110 0.54 4.36 0.20
N ILE A 111 0.21 3.08 0.35
CA ILE A 111 -1.12 2.53 0.11
C ILE A 111 -1.62 1.99 1.44
N ILE A 112 -2.77 2.47 1.90
CA ILE A 112 -3.41 2.08 3.16
C ILE A 112 -4.70 1.37 2.80
N ASP A 113 -4.85 0.12 3.22
CA ASP A 113 -5.96 -0.76 2.84
C ASP A 113 -6.71 -1.26 4.06
N ASP A 114 -7.99 -0.88 4.15
CA ASP A 114 -8.89 -1.19 5.26
C ASP A 114 -8.18 -1.03 6.63
N PRO A 115 -7.71 0.19 6.99
CA PRO A 115 -6.88 0.41 8.19
C PRO A 115 -7.60 0.11 9.51
N GLN A 116 -8.92 0.02 9.47
CA GLN A 116 -9.79 -0.33 10.57
C GLN A 116 -10.63 -1.55 10.19
N SER A 117 -10.80 -2.47 11.14
CA SER A 117 -11.68 -3.62 10.94
C SER A 117 -13.15 -3.21 11.08
N ALA A 118 -14.06 -3.90 10.39
CA ALA A 118 -15.49 -3.64 10.53
C ALA A 118 -16.00 -3.91 11.95
N HIS A 119 -15.35 -4.80 12.69
CA HIS A 119 -15.69 -5.07 14.09
C HIS A 119 -15.37 -3.88 15.01
N ASP A 120 -14.35 -3.11 14.65
CA ASP A 120 -13.90 -1.96 15.44
C ASP A 120 -14.56 -0.65 14.99
N ALA A 121 -15.51 -0.70 14.05
CA ALA A 121 -16.13 0.48 13.42
C ALA A 121 -16.73 1.47 14.43
N ASP A 122 -17.40 0.93 15.45
CA ASP A 122 -18.12 1.67 16.47
C ASP A 122 -17.27 1.99 17.71
N ASP A 123 -16.00 1.57 17.73
CA ASP A 123 -15.07 1.87 18.84
C ASP A 123 -14.34 3.21 18.58
N PRO A 124 -14.71 4.29 19.30
CA PRO A 124 -14.13 5.61 19.06
C PRO A 124 -12.65 5.69 19.43
N GLN A 125 -12.20 4.84 20.37
CA GLN A 125 -10.80 4.81 20.79
C GLN A 125 -9.92 4.21 19.69
N LYS A 126 -10.37 3.09 19.09
CA LYS A 126 -9.67 2.44 17.97
C LYS A 126 -9.66 3.33 16.73
N GLY A 127 -10.80 3.90 16.34
CA GLY A 127 -10.86 4.87 15.24
C GLY A 127 -9.95 6.08 15.47
N GLY A 128 -9.98 6.65 16.68
CA GLY A 128 -9.10 7.75 17.06
C GLY A 128 -7.61 7.39 17.04
N SER A 129 -7.26 6.15 17.37
CA SER A 129 -5.89 5.65 17.29
C SER A 129 -5.39 5.59 15.84
N ILE A 130 -6.22 5.07 14.92
CA ILE A 130 -5.89 5.02 13.48
C ILE A 130 -5.69 6.43 12.91
N ARG A 131 -6.55 7.38 13.25
CA ARG A 131 -6.40 8.78 12.80
C ARG A 131 -5.11 9.42 13.32
N ARG A 132 -4.82 9.30 14.63
CA ARG A 132 -3.55 9.78 15.21
C ARG A 132 -2.34 9.13 14.58
N TRP A 133 -2.41 7.84 14.30
CA TRP A 133 -1.35 7.12 13.61
C TRP A 133 -1.14 7.67 12.20
N TYR A 134 -2.21 7.89 11.44
CA TYR A 134 -2.16 8.47 10.11
C TYR A 134 -1.51 9.86 10.13
N ASP A 135 -2.03 10.77 10.96
CA ASP A 135 -1.58 12.16 11.07
C ASP A 135 -0.11 12.26 11.52
N GLY A 136 0.28 11.43 12.49
CA GLY A 136 1.61 11.48 13.09
C GLY A 136 2.70 10.79 12.28
N ASN A 137 2.36 9.75 11.50
CA ASN A 137 3.37 8.88 10.90
C ASN A 137 3.38 8.95 9.37
N ILE A 138 2.23 8.86 8.71
CA ILE A 138 2.18 8.50 7.28
C ILE A 138 2.83 9.57 6.41
N TYR A 139 2.45 10.84 6.60
CA TYR A 139 2.99 11.93 5.78
C TYR A 139 4.52 12.08 5.91
N GLN A 140 5.08 11.77 7.08
CA GLN A 140 6.52 11.86 7.33
C GLN A 140 7.32 10.70 6.70
N ARG A 141 6.66 9.63 6.25
CA ARG A 141 7.31 8.52 5.54
C ARG A 141 7.44 8.75 4.04
N LEU A 142 6.89 9.83 3.51
CA LEU A 142 7.13 10.21 2.13
C LEU A 142 8.56 10.74 1.98
N ASP A 143 9.33 10.16 1.07
CA ASP A 143 10.69 10.61 0.74
C ASP A 143 10.66 12.05 0.20
N ASP A 144 9.67 12.36 -0.63
CA ASP A 144 9.37 13.70 -1.11
C ASP A 144 7.93 14.08 -0.69
N LYS A 145 7.79 15.15 0.09
CA LYS A 145 6.48 15.61 0.58
C LYS A 145 5.64 16.29 -0.51
N HIS A 146 6.29 16.86 -1.51
CA HIS A 146 5.65 17.48 -2.65
C HIS A 146 5.21 16.45 -3.67
N GLU A 147 6.02 15.43 -3.97
CA GLU A 147 5.69 14.44 -5.00
C GLU A 147 5.09 13.14 -4.46
N GLY A 148 5.31 12.83 -3.18
CA GLY A 148 4.87 11.59 -2.55
C GLY A 148 3.36 11.36 -2.64
N VAL A 149 2.97 10.10 -2.88
CA VAL A 149 1.59 9.70 -3.11
C VAL A 149 1.05 8.92 -1.92
N ILE A 150 -0.16 9.25 -1.46
CA ILE A 150 -0.89 8.49 -0.45
C ILE A 150 -2.22 8.06 -1.05
N ILE A 151 -2.51 6.77 -1.00
CA ILE A 151 -3.75 6.16 -1.44
C ILE A 151 -4.38 5.46 -0.24
N VAL A 152 -5.60 5.84 0.12
CA VAL A 152 -6.42 5.13 1.10
C VAL A 152 -7.49 4.36 0.34
N VAL A 153 -7.61 3.07 0.61
CA VAL A 153 -8.63 2.20 0.03
C VAL A 153 -9.39 1.55 1.17
N MET A 154 -10.68 1.81 1.25
CA MET A 154 -11.50 1.24 2.31
C MET A 154 -12.97 1.13 1.92
N GLN A 155 -13.74 0.48 2.77
CA GLN A 155 -15.18 0.68 2.85
C GLN A 155 -15.48 1.73 3.92
N ARG A 156 -16.59 2.46 3.78
CA ARG A 156 -17.07 3.30 4.87
C ARG A 156 -17.62 2.42 5.99
N LEU A 157 -17.15 2.65 7.20
CA LEU A 157 -17.51 1.90 8.40
C LEU A 157 -18.24 2.78 9.42
N SER A 158 -17.85 4.04 9.55
CA SER A 158 -18.50 5.00 10.45
C SER A 158 -18.36 6.43 9.93
N HIS A 159 -19.04 7.39 10.55
CA HIS A 159 -18.88 8.80 10.15
C HIS A 159 -17.45 9.31 10.39
N ASP A 160 -16.77 8.74 11.39
CA ASP A 160 -15.45 9.16 11.85
C ASP A 160 -14.34 8.20 11.41
N ASP A 161 -14.60 7.33 10.44
CA ASP A 161 -13.52 6.55 9.81
C ASP A 161 -12.51 7.47 9.08
N LEU A 162 -11.39 6.87 8.62
CA LEU A 162 -10.26 7.61 8.04
C LEU A 162 -10.61 8.37 6.74
#